data_AF-A0A9E2PLI7-F1
#
_entry.id   AF-A0A9E2PLI7-F1
#
_cell.length_a   1.000
_cell.length_b   1.000
_cell.length_c   1.000
_cell.angle_alpha   90.00
_cell.angle_beta   90.00
_cell.angle_gamma   90.00
#
_symmetry.space_group_name_H-M   'P 1'
#
loop_
_entity.id
_entity.type
_entity.pdbx_description
1 polymer ?
#
loop_
_entity_poly.entity_id
_entity_poly.type
_entity_poly.pdbx_seq_one_letter_code
_entity_poly.pdbx_strand_id
1 'polypeptide(L)'
;MRILYSACLFAICTATASAAEPTAMAGHDHGAMMRSQSKIWTQLPLLKARMKGQDMAARKVIMQPQNIAADAIEAWPNDLDDANGHRSLTIGMGGAPLDKPASGGFQMLTAREEQDDAVRVASTVHYFGERGGKNPTTMFDQVKHELEIVPKPYPREHSRYRAKEDWQFSVRFKGQPLVGQKVVLETSNGSRSEFMTDALGVVLINVPDDFKPEEAQSKGESHGMRRGADLVLAVSHEDGGKRYLTAFNSNYGEDAFAKRDLALGIGFTLLGMLGAAPLLRNRKAAANKEENTNA
;
A
#
# COMPACT_ATOMS: atom_id res chain seq x y z
N MET A 1 19.62 -9.59 -65.94
CA MET A 1 21.06 -9.69 -65.60
C MET A 1 21.16 -10.70 -64.46
N ARG A 2 21.36 -12.01 -64.66
CA ARG A 2 22.50 -12.79 -65.20
C ARG A 2 23.82 -12.61 -64.42
N ILE A 3 23.99 -13.47 -63.40
CA ILE A 3 25.13 -14.32 -63.00
C ILE A 3 26.54 -13.81 -63.32
N LEU A 4 27.40 -13.77 -62.30
CA LEU A 4 28.84 -14.08 -62.40
C LEU A 4 29.34 -14.74 -61.10
N TYR A 5 29.91 -15.93 -61.29
CA TYR A 5 30.74 -16.69 -60.35
C TYR A 5 32.10 -16.00 -60.17
N SER A 6 32.76 -16.15 -59.02
CA SER A 6 34.13 -16.69 -58.98
C SER A 6 34.61 -16.95 -57.55
N ALA A 7 35.03 -18.18 -57.31
CA ALA A 7 35.78 -18.59 -56.13
C ALA A 7 37.28 -18.31 -56.35
N CYS A 8 38.00 -17.95 -55.30
CA CYS A 8 39.42 -18.25 -55.21
C CYS A 8 39.85 -18.48 -53.76
N LEU A 9 40.77 -19.42 -53.62
CA LEU A 9 41.17 -20.19 -52.44
C LEU A 9 42.55 -19.71 -51.93
N PHE A 10 42.96 -20.25 -50.78
CA PHE A 10 44.29 -20.17 -50.12
C PHE A 10 44.56 -18.88 -49.30
N ALA A 11 45.20 -18.92 -48.12
CA ALA A 11 46.17 -19.88 -47.60
C ALA A 11 46.13 -20.01 -46.05
N ILE A 12 46.61 -21.18 -45.61
CA ILE A 12 46.91 -21.55 -44.22
C ILE A 12 48.25 -20.93 -43.82
N CYS A 13 48.35 -20.39 -42.59
CA CYS A 13 49.61 -20.31 -41.84
C CYS A 13 49.33 -20.52 -40.34
N THR A 14 49.93 -21.58 -39.82
CA THR A 14 50.05 -21.93 -38.39
C THR A 14 51.05 -21.04 -37.68
N ALA A 15 50.75 -20.64 -36.44
CA ALA A 15 51.78 -20.32 -35.45
C ALA A 15 51.25 -20.65 -34.03
N THR A 16 51.80 -21.71 -33.44
CA THR A 16 51.83 -21.95 -32.00
C THR A 16 52.94 -21.11 -31.39
N ALA A 17 52.63 -20.26 -30.40
CA ALA A 17 53.62 -19.75 -29.46
C ALA A 17 52.97 -19.53 -28.09
N SER A 18 53.68 -20.06 -27.10
CA SER A 18 53.37 -20.06 -25.68
C SER A 18 53.75 -18.74 -25.00
N ALA A 19 53.09 -18.50 -23.87
CA ALA A 19 53.48 -17.65 -22.73
C ALA A 19 53.45 -16.12 -22.92
N ALA A 20 52.58 -15.46 -22.16
CA ALA A 20 52.96 -14.68 -20.98
C ALA A 20 51.68 -14.05 -20.38
N GLU A 21 51.42 -14.29 -19.11
CA GLU A 21 50.53 -13.44 -18.32
C GLU A 21 51.26 -12.13 -18.01
N PRO A 22 50.64 -10.98 -18.32
CA PRO A 22 50.81 -9.80 -17.51
C PRO A 22 49.54 -9.58 -16.69
N THR A 23 49.66 -9.77 -15.36
CA THR A 23 48.82 -9.10 -14.37
C THR A 23 48.75 -7.61 -14.68
N ALA A 24 47.61 -7.15 -15.21
CA ALA A 24 47.30 -5.75 -15.39
C ALA A 24 46.13 -5.38 -14.46
N MET A 25 46.55 -4.70 -13.40
CA MET A 25 45.85 -3.86 -12.44
C MET A 25 44.34 -3.61 -12.60
N ALA A 26 43.68 -3.73 -11.45
CA ALA A 26 42.38 -3.19 -11.13
C ALA A 26 42.20 -1.75 -11.63
N GLY A 27 41.48 -1.61 -12.74
CA GLY A 27 40.70 -0.41 -13.04
C GLY A 27 39.37 -0.54 -12.32
N HIS A 28 39.25 0.08 -11.14
CA HIS A 28 37.96 0.30 -10.51
C HIS A 28 37.17 1.27 -11.39
N ASP A 29 36.34 0.71 -12.27
CA ASP A 29 35.39 1.47 -13.05
C ASP A 29 34.29 1.97 -12.09
N HIS A 30 34.48 3.18 -11.58
CA HIS A 30 33.46 3.94 -10.86
C HIS A 30 32.45 4.49 -11.86
N GLY A 31 31.78 3.59 -12.59
CA GLY A 31 30.93 3.92 -13.73
C GLY A 31 29.60 3.20 -13.63
N ALA A 32 28.72 3.72 -12.76
CA ALA A 32 27.26 3.60 -12.77
C ALA A 32 26.70 3.41 -11.36
N MET A 33 26.82 4.45 -10.51
CA MET A 33 25.72 4.74 -9.60
C MET A 33 24.53 5.21 -10.43
N MET A 34 23.91 4.29 -11.17
CA MET A 34 22.53 4.43 -11.58
C MET A 34 21.75 4.47 -10.27
N ARG A 35 21.50 5.67 -9.75
CA ARG A 35 20.38 5.93 -8.85
C ARG A 35 19.22 5.20 -9.49
N SER A 36 18.79 4.09 -8.87
CA SER A 36 17.54 3.42 -9.19
C SER A 36 16.49 4.50 -9.32
N GLN A 37 16.17 4.90 -10.55
CA GLN A 37 15.02 5.75 -10.80
C GLN A 37 13.87 4.94 -10.28
N SER A 38 13.30 5.34 -9.15
CA SER A 38 12.15 4.68 -8.56
C SER A 38 11.11 4.57 -9.66
N LYS A 39 10.87 3.35 -10.14
CA LYS A 39 9.95 3.08 -11.24
C LYS A 39 8.62 3.73 -10.88
N ILE A 40 8.21 4.73 -11.65
CA ILE A 40 6.90 5.37 -11.48
C ILE A 40 5.88 4.26 -11.76
N TRP A 41 5.20 3.80 -10.71
CA TRP A 41 4.31 2.64 -10.79
C TRP A 41 2.87 3.02 -11.17
N THR A 42 2.52 4.31 -11.02
CA THR A 42 1.22 4.87 -11.39
C THR A 42 1.35 6.30 -11.93
N GLN A 43 0.44 6.68 -12.83
CA GLN A 43 0.27 8.05 -13.32
C GLN A 43 -0.87 8.79 -12.59
N LEU A 44 -1.58 8.09 -11.68
CA LEU A 44 -2.70 8.67 -10.94
C LEU A 44 -2.19 9.68 -9.89
N PRO A 45 -2.99 10.71 -9.56
CA PRO A 45 -2.68 11.64 -8.48
C PRO A 45 -2.48 10.92 -7.15
N LEU A 46 -1.42 11.25 -6.41
CA LEU A 46 -1.15 10.69 -5.08
C LEU A 46 -0.81 11.78 -4.06
N LEU A 47 -1.11 11.48 -2.79
CA LEU A 47 -0.55 12.15 -1.62
C LEU A 47 0.22 11.14 -0.77
N LYS A 48 1.53 11.37 -0.60
CA LYS A 48 2.40 10.49 0.16
C LYS A 48 2.92 11.18 1.41
N ALA A 49 2.74 10.52 2.55
CA ALA A 49 3.42 10.91 3.78
C ALA A 49 4.89 10.45 3.73
N ARG A 50 5.81 11.37 4.03
CA ARG A 50 7.23 11.08 4.25
C ARG A 50 7.62 11.54 5.64
N MET A 51 8.39 10.71 6.33
CA MET A 51 9.00 11.12 7.60
C MET A 51 10.31 11.86 7.33
N LYS A 52 10.47 13.05 7.92
CA LYS A 52 11.71 13.82 7.88
C LYS A 52 12.20 14.05 9.31
N GLY A 53 13.48 13.80 9.56
CA GLY A 53 14.11 13.93 10.88
C GLY A 53 14.88 12.68 11.25
N GLN A 54 16.07 12.85 11.85
CA GLN A 54 16.95 11.73 12.23
C GLN A 54 16.45 11.00 13.49
N ASP A 55 15.93 11.76 14.46
CA ASP A 55 15.47 11.21 15.75
C ASP A 55 13.95 11.26 15.90
N MET A 56 13.39 10.33 16.70
CA MET A 56 11.95 10.22 16.95
C MET A 56 11.31 11.53 17.41
N ALA A 57 12.01 12.33 18.23
CA ALA A 57 11.52 13.62 18.72
C ALA A 57 11.47 14.72 17.65
N ALA A 58 12.26 14.58 16.57
CA ALA A 58 12.34 15.52 15.46
C ALA A 58 11.62 15.03 14.20
N ARG A 59 10.96 13.86 14.25
CA ARG A 59 10.22 13.31 13.11
C ARG A 59 9.01 14.17 12.81
N LYS A 60 9.07 14.85 11.68
CA LYS A 60 7.94 15.57 11.08
C LYS A 60 7.36 14.74 9.94
N VAL A 61 6.03 14.74 9.86
CA VAL A 61 5.32 14.20 8.70
C VAL A 61 5.27 15.28 7.64
N ILE A 62 5.76 14.97 6.45
CA ILE A 62 5.71 15.84 5.28
C ILE A 62 4.82 15.17 4.25
N MET A 63 3.76 15.85 3.83
CA MET A 63 2.86 15.39 2.78
C MET A 63 3.38 15.87 1.43
N GLN A 64 3.57 14.94 0.50
CA GLN A 64 4.09 15.22 -0.82
C GLN A 64 3.07 14.83 -1.90
N PRO A 65 2.57 15.78 -2.68
CA PRO A 65 1.82 15.50 -3.90
C PRO A 65 2.72 14.82 -4.95
N GLN A 66 2.16 13.86 -5.68
CA GLN A 66 2.80 13.21 -6.82
C GLN A 66 1.81 13.10 -7.96
N ASN A 67 2.27 13.33 -9.19
CA ASN A 67 1.44 13.32 -10.41
C ASN A 67 0.27 14.32 -10.39
N ILE A 68 0.35 15.38 -9.58
CA ILE A 68 -0.65 16.44 -9.44
C ILE A 68 0.04 17.78 -9.14
N ALA A 69 -0.43 18.86 -9.74
CA ALA A 69 0.07 20.21 -9.54
C ALA A 69 -0.87 21.01 -8.61
N ALA A 70 -0.91 20.64 -7.33
CA ALA A 70 -1.75 21.31 -6.34
C ALA A 70 -1.02 22.49 -5.69
N ASP A 71 -1.77 23.55 -5.37
CA ASP A 71 -1.24 24.75 -4.68
C ASP A 71 -1.23 24.59 -3.14
N ALA A 72 -2.14 23.78 -2.61
CA ALA A 72 -2.28 23.51 -1.19
C ALA A 72 -2.74 22.06 -0.92
N ILE A 73 -2.61 21.62 0.33
CA ILE A 73 -3.18 20.38 0.84
C ILE A 73 -4.17 20.74 1.96
N GLU A 74 -5.43 20.37 1.80
CA GLU A 74 -6.43 20.48 2.86
C GLU A 74 -6.37 19.25 3.76
N ALA A 75 -6.32 19.47 5.08
CA ALA A 75 -6.29 18.44 6.10
C ALA A 75 -7.57 18.49 6.93
N TRP A 76 -8.36 17.42 6.85
CA TRP A 76 -9.68 17.29 7.45
C TRP A 76 -9.62 16.38 8.68
N PRO A 77 -10.05 16.84 9.86
CA PRO A 77 -9.98 16.08 11.09
C PRO A 77 -11.11 15.04 11.18
N ASN A 78 -10.87 13.94 11.89
CA ASN A 78 -11.94 13.04 12.31
C ASN A 78 -12.77 13.57 13.49
N ASP A 79 -12.26 14.58 14.20
CA ASP A 79 -13.02 15.35 15.19
C ASP A 79 -13.69 16.56 14.52
N LEU A 80 -15.00 16.48 14.31
CA LEU A 80 -15.77 17.55 13.65
C LEU A 80 -15.99 18.77 14.56
N ASP A 81 -15.83 18.61 15.87
CA ASP A 81 -15.99 19.68 16.85
C ASP A 81 -14.71 20.52 16.99
N ASP A 82 -13.61 20.06 16.39
CA ASP A 82 -12.34 20.78 16.36
C ASP A 82 -12.43 21.92 15.33
N ALA A 83 -12.80 23.12 15.81
CA ALA A 83 -12.93 24.32 14.99
C ALA A 83 -11.63 24.72 14.26
N ASN A 84 -10.46 24.23 14.72
CA ASN A 84 -9.16 24.45 14.08
C ASN A 84 -8.63 23.17 13.38
N GLY A 85 -9.45 22.12 13.33
CA GLY A 85 -9.02 20.82 12.84
C GLY A 85 -8.91 20.79 11.32
N HIS A 86 -9.75 21.55 10.60
CA HIS A 86 -9.61 21.76 9.15
C HIS A 86 -8.52 22.79 8.87
N ARG A 87 -7.50 22.42 8.08
CA ARG A 87 -6.32 23.24 7.84
C ARG A 87 -5.89 23.18 6.39
N SER A 88 -5.61 24.35 5.81
CA SER A 88 -4.93 24.46 4.52
C SER A 88 -3.42 24.52 4.74
N LEU A 89 -2.70 23.55 4.18
CA LEU A 89 -1.26 23.40 4.33
C LEU A 89 -0.55 23.91 3.07
N THR A 90 0.34 24.89 3.26
CA THR A 90 1.16 25.43 2.17
C THR A 90 2.19 24.41 1.71
N ILE A 91 2.27 24.19 0.40
CA ILE A 91 3.26 23.28 -0.20
C ILE A 91 4.57 24.04 -0.42
N GLY A 92 5.62 23.65 0.29
CA GLY A 92 6.99 24.14 0.06
C GLY A 92 7.81 23.23 -0.86
N MET A 93 9.09 23.56 -1.07
CA MET A 93 10.03 22.80 -1.92
C MET A 93 10.15 21.29 -1.59
N GLY A 94 9.75 20.85 -0.39
CA GLY A 94 9.82 19.45 0.04
C GLY A 94 8.46 18.79 0.27
N GLY A 95 7.35 19.47 -0.04
CA GLY A 95 6.00 19.09 0.39
C GLY A 95 5.47 20.00 1.50
N ALA A 96 4.28 19.69 2.00
CA ALA A 96 3.64 20.44 3.07
C ALA A 96 3.86 19.75 4.42
N PRO A 97 4.32 20.45 5.47
CA PRO A 97 4.41 19.89 6.81
C PRO A 97 3.00 19.59 7.34
N LEU A 98 2.81 18.39 7.89
CA LEU A 98 1.60 18.00 8.57
C LEU A 98 1.89 17.87 10.06
N ASP A 99 1.59 18.94 10.79
CA ASP A 99 1.65 18.91 12.24
C ASP A 99 0.49 18.11 12.81
N LYS A 100 0.78 17.41 13.91
CA LYS A 100 -0.21 16.65 14.65
C LYS A 100 -1.30 17.60 15.18
N PRO A 101 -2.58 17.33 14.90
CA PRO A 101 -3.70 18.12 15.44
C PRO A 101 -3.81 17.90 16.96
N ALA A 102 -4.40 18.86 17.67
CA ALA A 102 -4.65 18.74 19.12
C ALA A 102 -5.61 17.59 19.45
N SER A 103 -6.58 17.33 18.56
CA SER A 103 -7.52 16.21 18.61
C SER A 103 -6.89 14.84 18.32
N GLY A 104 -5.65 14.82 17.79
CA GLY A 104 -4.97 13.59 17.42
C GLY A 104 -5.66 12.84 16.28
N GLY A 105 -5.57 11.51 16.31
CA GLY A 105 -6.42 10.63 15.50
C GLY A 105 -6.11 10.61 14.01
N PHE A 106 -7.18 10.55 13.20
CA PHE A 106 -7.11 10.43 11.75
C PHE A 106 -7.30 11.79 11.09
N GLN A 107 -6.55 12.00 10.01
CA GLN A 107 -6.67 13.16 9.15
C GLN A 107 -6.88 12.65 7.72
N MET A 108 -7.91 13.13 7.04
CA MET A 108 -8.07 12.96 5.59
C MET A 108 -7.39 14.13 4.91
N LEU A 109 -6.48 13.84 3.99
CA LEU A 109 -5.68 14.83 3.30
C LEU A 109 -6.17 14.86 1.85
N THR A 110 -6.41 16.05 1.31
CA THR A 110 -6.80 16.22 -0.09
C THR A 110 -5.98 17.31 -0.75
N ALA A 111 -5.54 17.07 -1.98
CA ALA A 111 -4.86 18.04 -2.83
C ALA A 111 -5.61 18.16 -4.15
N ARG A 112 -5.85 19.39 -4.59
CA ARG A 112 -6.66 19.69 -5.76
C ARG A 112 -5.85 20.47 -6.79
N GLU A 113 -5.97 20.06 -8.03
CA GLU A 113 -5.48 20.75 -9.21
C GLU A 113 -6.70 21.04 -10.10
N GLU A 114 -6.87 22.29 -10.51
CA GLU A 114 -7.92 22.70 -11.43
C GLU A 114 -7.32 23.40 -12.64
N GLN A 115 -7.76 22.96 -13.82
CA GLN A 115 -7.48 23.54 -15.12
C GLN A 115 -8.83 23.83 -15.79
N ASP A 116 -8.82 24.60 -16.89
CA ASP A 116 -10.03 25.13 -17.52
C ASP A 116 -11.14 24.08 -17.75
N ASP A 117 -10.78 22.87 -18.22
CA ASP A 117 -11.69 21.78 -18.52
C ASP A 117 -11.55 20.55 -17.60
N ALA A 118 -10.71 20.63 -16.55
CA ALA A 118 -10.38 19.47 -15.74
C ALA A 118 -10.19 19.78 -14.25
N VAL A 119 -10.68 18.88 -13.39
CA VAL A 119 -10.42 18.87 -11.95
C VAL A 119 -9.77 17.55 -11.58
N ARG A 120 -8.63 17.61 -10.89
CA ARG A 120 -7.90 16.44 -10.40
C ARG A 120 -7.76 16.53 -8.89
N VAL A 121 -8.06 15.46 -8.19
CA VAL A 121 -7.95 15.37 -6.73
C VAL A 121 -7.14 14.15 -6.34
N ALA A 122 -6.13 14.35 -5.49
CA ALA A 122 -5.43 13.29 -4.77
C ALA A 122 -5.90 13.27 -3.32
N SER A 123 -6.07 12.09 -2.74
CA SER A 123 -6.50 11.95 -1.36
C SER A 123 -5.86 10.77 -0.63
N THR A 124 -5.65 10.91 0.68
CA THR A 124 -5.12 9.85 1.54
C THR A 124 -5.51 10.07 2.99
N VAL A 125 -5.33 9.08 3.85
CA VAL A 125 -5.55 9.20 5.29
C VAL A 125 -4.23 9.04 6.03
N HIS A 126 -3.96 9.94 6.98
CA HIS A 126 -2.84 9.84 7.91
C HIS A 126 -3.34 9.63 9.34
N TYR A 127 -2.63 8.82 10.12
CA TYR A 127 -2.98 8.50 11.50
C TYR A 127 -1.83 8.81 12.45
N PHE A 128 -2.09 9.59 13.51
CA PHE A 128 -1.11 10.07 14.47
C PHE A 128 -0.93 9.22 15.75
N GLY A 129 -1.60 8.07 15.88
CA GLY A 129 -1.20 7.04 16.86
C GLY A 129 -1.79 7.10 18.28
N GLU A 130 -2.87 7.84 18.55
CA GLU A 130 -3.37 8.06 19.93
C GLU A 130 -4.51 7.16 20.41
N ARG A 131 -4.46 6.82 21.71
CA ARG A 131 -5.58 6.20 22.43
C ARG A 131 -6.74 7.19 22.50
N GLY A 132 -7.90 6.81 21.96
CA GLY A 132 -9.14 7.59 22.02
C GLY A 132 -9.55 8.29 20.73
N GLY A 133 -8.83 8.10 19.62
CA GLY A 133 -9.22 8.64 18.32
C GLY A 133 -10.65 8.27 17.96
N LYS A 134 -11.50 9.30 17.72
CA LYS A 134 -12.88 9.15 17.25
C LYS A 134 -12.93 8.33 15.95
N ASN A 135 -14.05 7.65 15.70
CA ASN A 135 -14.22 6.86 14.49
C ASN A 135 -13.97 7.72 13.24
N PRO A 136 -13.07 7.32 12.31
CA PRO A 136 -12.78 8.11 11.11
C PRO A 136 -13.96 8.25 10.15
N THR A 137 -15.02 7.44 10.31
CA THR A 137 -16.16 7.38 9.39
C THR A 137 -16.84 8.74 9.22
N THR A 138 -17.06 9.48 10.31
CA THR A 138 -17.72 10.80 10.27
C THR A 138 -16.95 11.83 9.45
N MET A 139 -15.61 11.69 9.39
CA MET A 139 -14.78 12.54 8.55
C MET A 139 -15.06 12.31 7.05
N PHE A 140 -15.42 11.09 6.65
CA PHE A 140 -15.70 10.74 5.25
C PHE A 140 -17.10 11.19 4.81
N ASP A 141 -18.02 11.44 5.73
CA ASP A 141 -19.37 11.90 5.42
C ASP A 141 -19.40 13.37 4.95
N GLN A 142 -18.41 14.17 5.34
CA GLN A 142 -18.24 15.54 4.83
C GLN A 142 -17.89 15.53 3.34
N VAL A 143 -18.64 16.29 2.54
CA VAL A 143 -18.33 16.55 1.13
C VAL A 143 -17.17 17.56 1.05
N LYS A 144 -16.08 17.16 0.40
CA LYS A 144 -14.85 17.96 0.26
C LYS A 144 -14.65 18.47 -1.17
N HIS A 145 -15.05 17.65 -2.14
CA HIS A 145 -14.86 17.89 -3.57
C HIS A 145 -16.09 17.41 -4.35
N GLU A 146 -16.20 17.82 -5.61
CA GLU A 146 -17.31 17.45 -6.48
C GLU A 146 -17.33 15.94 -6.74
N LEU A 147 -16.19 15.34 -7.12
CA LEU A 147 -16.04 13.89 -7.27
C LEU A 147 -15.24 13.33 -6.11
N GLU A 148 -15.77 12.33 -5.43
CA GLU A 148 -15.14 11.70 -4.27
C GLU A 148 -15.14 10.18 -4.36
N ILE A 149 -14.05 9.57 -3.90
CA ILE A 149 -13.98 8.15 -3.55
C ILE A 149 -13.44 8.05 -2.12
N VAL A 150 -14.25 7.52 -1.21
CA VAL A 150 -13.92 7.48 0.23
C VAL A 150 -14.09 6.07 0.81
N PRO A 151 -13.22 5.64 1.75
CA PRO A 151 -13.35 4.37 2.46
C PRO A 151 -14.66 4.27 3.26
N LYS A 152 -15.27 3.08 3.30
CA LYS A 152 -16.50 2.80 4.07
C LYS A 152 -16.54 1.35 4.58
N PRO A 153 -15.94 0.98 5.73
CA PRO A 153 -15.19 1.82 6.66
C PRO A 153 -13.70 1.92 6.29
N TYR A 154 -12.95 2.76 7.04
CA TYR A 154 -11.48 2.77 6.98
C TYR A 154 -10.87 1.72 7.95
N PRO A 155 -9.79 1.01 7.57
CA PRO A 155 -9.10 0.08 8.45
C PRO A 155 -8.57 0.79 9.71
N ARG A 156 -9.08 0.39 10.88
CA ARG A 156 -8.65 0.96 12.16
C ARG A 156 -7.42 0.27 12.73
N GLU A 157 -7.34 -1.06 12.57
CA GLU A 157 -6.21 -1.84 13.04
C GLU A 157 -4.99 -1.60 12.14
N HIS A 158 -3.95 -0.99 12.71
CA HIS A 158 -2.72 -0.60 11.97
C HIS A 158 -2.90 0.41 10.83
N SER A 159 -4.10 0.98 10.64
CA SER A 159 -4.38 2.02 9.62
C SER A 159 -3.99 1.64 8.19
N ARG A 160 -4.13 0.36 7.84
CA ARG A 160 -3.74 -0.19 6.54
C ARG A 160 -4.69 -1.28 6.06
N TYR A 161 -4.80 -1.44 4.76
CA TYR A 161 -5.51 -2.55 4.14
C TYR A 161 -4.67 -3.84 4.18
N ARG A 162 -5.26 -5.00 3.90
CA ARG A 162 -4.52 -6.26 3.73
C ARG A 162 -4.94 -6.96 2.44
N ALA A 163 -4.00 -7.69 1.84
CA ALA A 163 -4.26 -8.54 0.70
C ALA A 163 -5.34 -9.59 1.02
N LYS A 164 -6.11 -9.99 0.01
CA LYS A 164 -7.25 -10.92 0.07
C LYS A 164 -8.44 -10.46 0.93
N GLU A 165 -8.40 -9.28 1.52
CA GLU A 165 -9.57 -8.69 2.18
C GLU A 165 -10.42 -7.91 1.18
N ASP A 166 -11.74 -7.92 1.40
CA ASP A 166 -12.69 -7.09 0.66
C ASP A 166 -12.99 -5.80 1.44
N TRP A 167 -12.88 -4.67 0.75
CA TRP A 167 -13.09 -3.34 1.32
C TRP A 167 -14.05 -2.52 0.47
N GLN A 168 -14.98 -1.83 1.14
CA GLN A 168 -15.96 -1.00 0.46
C GLN A 168 -15.50 0.46 0.37
N PHE A 169 -15.82 1.08 -0.76
CA PHE A 169 -15.61 2.50 -1.00
C PHE A 169 -16.89 3.13 -1.53
N SER A 170 -17.22 4.33 -1.03
CA SER A 170 -18.33 5.13 -1.55
C SER A 170 -17.80 6.09 -2.60
N VAL A 171 -18.44 6.10 -3.77
CA VAL A 171 -18.18 7.03 -4.85
C VAL A 171 -19.35 7.99 -4.97
N ARG A 172 -19.07 9.29 -4.95
CA ARG A 172 -20.09 10.34 -4.96
C ARG A 172 -19.72 11.43 -5.96
N PHE A 173 -20.74 11.98 -6.61
CA PHE A 173 -20.63 13.22 -7.39
C PHE A 173 -21.59 14.26 -6.83
N LYS A 174 -21.07 15.44 -6.45
CA LYS A 174 -21.78 16.54 -5.80
C LYS A 174 -22.59 16.05 -4.58
N GLY A 175 -21.97 15.16 -3.80
CA GLY A 175 -22.56 14.54 -2.61
C GLY A 175 -23.57 13.41 -2.87
N GLN A 176 -23.96 13.16 -4.13
CA GLN A 176 -24.90 12.09 -4.49
C GLN A 176 -24.16 10.81 -4.88
N PRO A 177 -24.71 9.61 -4.57
CA PRO A 177 -24.15 8.35 -5.05
C PRO A 177 -23.97 8.31 -6.57
N LEU A 178 -22.78 7.93 -7.02
CA LEU A 178 -22.49 7.82 -8.45
C LEU A 178 -22.54 6.34 -8.87
N VAL A 179 -23.65 5.94 -9.49
CA VAL A 179 -24.00 4.54 -9.84
C VAL A 179 -23.36 4.12 -11.16
N GLY A 180 -22.97 2.84 -11.29
CA GLY A 180 -22.46 2.27 -12.54
C GLY A 180 -21.12 2.86 -12.99
N GLN A 181 -20.40 3.48 -12.06
CA GLN A 181 -19.17 4.20 -12.33
C GLN A 181 -17.97 3.26 -12.22
N LYS A 182 -17.10 3.31 -13.22
CA LYS A 182 -15.84 2.56 -13.21
C LYS A 182 -14.88 3.13 -12.16
N VAL A 183 -14.34 2.24 -11.34
CA VAL A 183 -13.26 2.49 -10.38
C VAL A 183 -12.07 1.61 -10.75
N VAL A 184 -10.89 2.21 -10.86
CA VAL A 184 -9.64 1.50 -11.19
C VAL A 184 -8.80 1.37 -9.93
N LEU A 185 -8.25 0.18 -9.70
CA LEU A 185 -7.23 -0.10 -8.69
C LEU A 185 -5.88 -0.29 -9.38
N GLU A 186 -4.83 0.36 -8.86
CA GLU A 186 -3.44 0.04 -9.18
C GLU A 186 -2.63 -0.19 -7.89
N THR A 187 -1.68 -1.14 -7.91
CA THR A 187 -0.74 -1.36 -6.80
C THR A 187 0.70 -1.11 -7.21
N SER A 188 1.56 -0.79 -6.25
CA SER A 188 3.00 -0.63 -6.48
C SER A 188 3.70 -1.94 -6.86
N ASN A 189 3.07 -3.08 -6.58
CA ASN A 189 3.54 -4.41 -6.98
C ASN A 189 3.13 -4.77 -8.42
N GLY A 190 2.23 -3.99 -9.04
CA GLY A 190 1.92 -4.06 -10.48
C GLY A 190 0.53 -4.61 -10.81
N SER A 191 -0.29 -4.94 -9.82
CA SER A 191 -1.67 -5.35 -10.06
C SER A 191 -2.51 -4.20 -10.57
N ARG A 192 -3.44 -4.50 -11.48
CA ARG A 192 -4.46 -3.58 -11.98
C ARG A 192 -5.80 -4.28 -12.04
N SER A 193 -6.86 -3.62 -11.59
CA SER A 193 -8.20 -4.16 -11.64
C SER A 193 -9.23 -3.06 -11.83
N GLU A 194 -10.37 -3.41 -12.41
CA GLU A 194 -11.49 -2.49 -12.61
C GLU A 194 -12.72 -3.03 -11.89
N PHE A 195 -13.48 -2.12 -11.29
CA PHE A 195 -14.69 -2.41 -10.55
C PHE A 195 -15.77 -1.41 -10.96
N MET A 196 -17.03 -1.73 -10.67
CA MET A 196 -18.18 -0.85 -10.95
C MET A 196 -18.92 -0.57 -9.65
N THR A 197 -19.37 0.66 -9.47
CA THR A 197 -20.22 1.03 -8.33
C THR A 197 -21.64 0.48 -8.51
N ASP A 198 -22.24 0.06 -7.39
CA ASP A 198 -23.60 -0.44 -7.32
C ASP A 198 -24.65 0.69 -7.30
N ALA A 199 -25.92 0.33 -7.09
CA ALA A 199 -27.04 1.27 -7.01
C ALA A 199 -26.95 2.27 -5.84
N LEU A 200 -26.09 2.02 -4.86
CA LEU A 200 -25.82 2.91 -3.73
C LEU A 200 -24.52 3.72 -3.94
N GLY A 201 -23.91 3.66 -5.13
CA GLY A 201 -22.63 4.28 -5.41
C GLY A 201 -21.48 3.64 -4.63
N VAL A 202 -21.63 2.40 -4.18
CA VAL A 202 -20.62 1.67 -3.41
C VAL A 202 -19.91 0.68 -4.32
N VAL A 203 -18.59 0.55 -4.14
CA VAL A 203 -17.79 -0.47 -4.81
C VAL A 203 -17.10 -1.36 -3.78
N LEU A 204 -17.15 -2.68 -4.00
CA LEU A 204 -16.42 -3.67 -3.21
C LEU A 204 -15.10 -4.00 -3.92
N ILE A 205 -13.99 -3.66 -3.28
CA ILE A 205 -12.63 -3.85 -3.80
C ILE A 205 -12.02 -5.06 -3.10
N ASN A 206 -11.63 -6.07 -3.87
CA ASN A 206 -10.75 -7.13 -3.37
C ASN A 206 -9.29 -6.66 -3.49
N VAL A 207 -8.58 -6.57 -2.37
CA VAL A 207 -7.16 -6.15 -2.38
C VAL A 207 -6.30 -7.32 -2.89
N PRO A 208 -5.53 -7.15 -3.97
CA PRO A 208 -4.78 -8.26 -4.57
C PRO A 208 -3.66 -8.75 -3.65
N ASP A 209 -3.38 -10.05 -3.73
CA ASP A 209 -2.20 -10.67 -3.13
C ASP A 209 -1.09 -10.82 -4.18
N ASP A 210 -0.34 -9.74 -4.38
CA ASP A 210 0.71 -9.62 -5.40
C ASP A 210 2.11 -9.46 -4.79
N PHE A 211 2.26 -9.89 -3.53
CA PHE A 211 3.54 -9.95 -2.87
C PHE A 211 4.36 -11.14 -3.42
N LYS A 212 5.61 -10.87 -3.82
CA LYS A 212 6.52 -11.94 -4.28
C LYS A 212 6.82 -12.94 -3.15
N PRO A 213 6.99 -14.24 -3.43
CA PRO A 213 7.44 -15.21 -2.43
C PRO A 213 8.78 -14.83 -1.79
N GLU A 214 8.96 -15.16 -0.51
CA GLU A 214 10.13 -14.80 0.31
C GLU A 214 11.46 -15.32 -0.29
N GLU A 215 11.43 -16.46 -0.99
CA GLU A 215 12.59 -17.08 -1.66
C GLU A 215 13.11 -16.30 -2.88
N ALA A 216 12.27 -15.47 -3.49
CA ALA A 216 12.62 -14.66 -4.65
C ALA A 216 13.26 -13.31 -4.27
N GLN A 217 13.57 -13.10 -2.98
CA GLN A 217 14.09 -11.84 -2.46
C GLN A 217 15.51 -12.01 -1.90
N SER A 218 16.37 -11.03 -2.15
CA SER A 218 17.77 -10.98 -1.75
C SER A 218 17.92 -11.20 -0.23
N LYS A 219 18.93 -11.98 0.20
CA LYS A 219 19.26 -12.37 1.60
C LYS A 219 19.59 -11.21 2.58
N GLY A 220 18.96 -10.06 2.48
CA GLY A 220 19.24 -8.88 3.31
C GLY A 220 18.02 -8.07 3.76
N GLU A 221 16.79 -8.44 3.36
CA GLU A 221 15.59 -7.77 3.86
C GLU A 221 15.20 -8.31 5.25
N SER A 222 15.10 -7.36 6.20
CA SER A 222 14.87 -7.56 7.64
C SER A 222 13.85 -8.65 7.99
N HIS A 223 14.33 -9.75 8.57
CA HIS A 223 13.50 -10.77 9.20
C HIS A 223 12.69 -10.14 10.35
N GLY A 224 11.43 -9.79 10.08
CA GLY A 224 10.46 -9.41 11.13
C GLY A 224 9.54 -8.22 10.82
N MET A 225 9.84 -7.39 9.81
CA MET A 225 8.92 -6.32 9.41
C MET A 225 7.86 -6.84 8.43
N ARG A 226 6.58 -6.70 8.79
CA ARG A 226 5.45 -7.06 7.91
C ARG A 226 5.57 -6.28 6.61
N ARG A 227 5.68 -6.98 5.47
CA ARG A 227 5.79 -6.38 4.14
C ARG A 227 4.58 -5.49 3.87
N GLY A 228 4.84 -4.37 3.18
CA GLY A 228 3.84 -3.38 2.82
C GLY A 228 4.11 -2.86 1.42
N ALA A 229 3.03 -2.58 0.71
CA ALA A 229 3.01 -2.01 -0.62
C ALA A 229 1.96 -0.89 -0.67
N ASP A 230 1.94 -0.15 -1.76
CA ASP A 230 1.02 0.96 -1.97
C ASP A 230 -0.10 0.58 -2.93
N LEU A 231 -1.29 1.11 -2.68
CA LEU A 231 -2.42 1.04 -3.61
C LEU A 231 -2.99 2.43 -3.88
N VAL A 232 -3.63 2.57 -5.04
CA VAL A 232 -4.44 3.73 -5.40
C VAL A 232 -5.72 3.27 -6.08
N LEU A 233 -6.82 3.86 -5.67
CA LEU A 233 -8.11 3.77 -6.34
C LEU A 233 -8.39 5.08 -7.06
N ALA A 234 -8.90 5.03 -8.27
CA ALA A 234 -9.27 6.22 -9.02
C ALA A 234 -10.61 6.09 -9.73
N VAL A 235 -11.30 7.21 -9.84
CA VAL A 235 -12.57 7.35 -10.54
C VAL A 235 -12.54 8.60 -11.41
N SER A 236 -13.08 8.50 -12.62
CA SER A 236 -13.23 9.63 -13.54
C SER A 236 -14.70 9.84 -13.91
N HIS A 237 -15.15 11.09 -13.93
CA HIS A 237 -16.52 11.45 -14.30
C HIS A 237 -16.49 12.69 -15.19
N GLU A 238 -17.39 12.78 -16.17
CA GLU A 238 -17.54 13.97 -17.03
C GLU A 238 -18.93 14.56 -16.81
N ASP A 239 -18.98 15.86 -16.52
CA ASP A 239 -20.22 16.61 -16.32
C ASP A 239 -20.06 18.04 -16.85
N GLY A 240 -21.02 18.51 -17.65
CA GLY A 240 -21.01 19.87 -18.17
C GLY A 240 -19.78 20.25 -19.00
N GLY A 241 -19.15 19.29 -19.69
CA GLY A 241 -17.91 19.52 -20.45
C GLY A 241 -16.64 19.58 -19.61
N LYS A 242 -16.73 19.35 -18.29
CA LYS A 242 -15.58 19.29 -17.37
C LYS A 242 -15.29 17.84 -17.00
N ARG A 243 -14.00 17.47 -17.01
CA ARG A 243 -13.52 16.16 -16.59
C ARG A 243 -13.05 16.18 -15.15
N TYR A 244 -13.61 15.30 -14.34
CA TYR A 244 -13.22 15.10 -12.95
C TYR A 244 -12.43 13.80 -12.82
N LEU A 245 -11.31 13.84 -12.11
CA LEU A 245 -10.51 12.67 -11.74
C LEU A 245 -10.20 12.74 -10.26
N THR A 246 -10.65 11.77 -9.48
CA THR A 246 -10.32 11.68 -8.05
C THR A 246 -9.63 10.37 -7.75
N ALA A 247 -8.51 10.44 -7.04
CA ALA A 247 -7.74 9.30 -6.59
C ALA A 247 -7.63 9.25 -5.06
N PHE A 248 -7.75 8.06 -4.50
CA PHE A 248 -7.52 7.76 -3.09
C PHE A 248 -6.38 6.74 -2.98
N ASN A 249 -5.32 7.08 -2.26
CA ASN A 249 -4.18 6.19 -2.05
C ASN A 249 -3.97 5.82 -0.59
N SER A 250 -3.47 4.61 -0.37
CA SER A 250 -3.12 4.08 0.95
C SER A 250 -2.06 3.00 0.82
N ASN A 251 -1.73 2.36 1.94
CA ASN A 251 -0.86 1.19 1.98
C ASN A 251 -1.68 -0.08 2.25
N TYR A 252 -1.13 -1.21 1.83
CA TYR A 252 -1.65 -2.53 2.17
C TYR A 252 -0.52 -3.46 2.56
N GLY A 253 -0.82 -4.43 3.43
CA GLY A 253 0.10 -5.47 3.83
C GLY A 253 -0.28 -6.84 3.28
N GLU A 254 0.60 -7.81 3.50
CA GLU A 254 0.34 -9.22 3.19
C GLU A 254 -0.91 -9.80 3.86
N ASP A 255 -1.34 -10.92 3.28
CA ASP A 255 -2.07 -12.02 3.90
C ASP A 255 -1.95 -12.10 5.44
N ALA A 256 -2.98 -11.81 6.24
CA ALA A 256 -2.94 -12.07 7.69
C ALA A 256 -2.66 -13.55 8.01
N PHE A 257 -3.00 -14.45 7.08
CA PHE A 257 -2.79 -15.89 7.16
C PHE A 257 -1.66 -16.40 6.26
N ALA A 258 -0.94 -15.53 5.53
CA ALA A 258 0.10 -15.96 4.58
C ALA A 258 1.19 -16.84 5.20
N LYS A 259 1.47 -16.67 6.51
CA LYS A 259 2.49 -17.44 7.25
C LYS A 259 1.90 -18.44 8.25
N ARG A 260 0.59 -18.75 8.16
CA ARG A 260 -0.10 -19.67 9.08
C ARG A 260 -0.39 -20.98 8.38
N ASP A 261 0.18 -22.06 8.91
CA ASP A 261 -0.14 -23.41 8.49
C ASP A 261 -1.25 -24.00 9.38
N LEU A 262 -2.44 -24.17 8.80
CA LEU A 262 -3.59 -24.75 9.48
C LEU A 262 -3.37 -26.23 9.81
N ALA A 263 -2.69 -26.98 8.95
CA ALA A 263 -2.42 -28.40 9.16
C ALA A 263 -1.46 -28.60 10.34
N LEU A 264 -0.44 -27.75 10.44
CA LEU A 264 0.48 -27.74 11.58
C LEU A 264 -0.24 -27.39 12.89
N GLY A 265 -1.15 -26.39 12.87
CA GLY A 265 -2.00 -26.05 14.01
C GLY A 265 -2.92 -27.18 14.46
N ILE A 266 -3.55 -27.89 13.52
CA ILE A 266 -4.36 -29.09 13.81
C ILE A 266 -3.48 -30.19 14.40
N GLY A 267 -2.28 -30.41 13.83
CA GLY A 267 -1.33 -31.40 14.33
C GLY A 267 -0.94 -31.17 15.79
N PHE A 268 -0.59 -29.94 16.17
CA PHE A 268 -0.29 -29.60 17.57
C PHE A 268 -1.49 -29.76 18.50
N THR A 269 -2.69 -29.44 18.01
CA THR A 269 -3.92 -29.60 18.81
C THR A 269 -4.18 -31.08 19.12
N LEU A 270 -4.09 -31.95 18.12
CA LEU A 270 -4.26 -33.40 18.28
C LEU A 270 -3.19 -33.98 19.21
N LEU A 271 -1.93 -33.57 19.05
CA LEU A 271 -0.83 -33.99 19.92
C LEU A 271 -1.07 -33.57 21.37
N GLY A 272 -1.53 -32.33 21.60
CA GLY A 272 -1.88 -31.82 22.92
C GLY A 272 -3.04 -32.58 23.56
N MET A 273 -4.07 -32.93 22.78
CA MET A 273 -5.18 -33.74 23.27
C MET A 273 -4.73 -35.15 23.69
N LEU A 274 -3.86 -35.79 22.89
CA LEU A 274 -3.28 -37.09 23.23
C LEU A 274 -2.41 -37.02 24.49
N GLY A 275 -1.63 -35.95 24.66
CA GLY A 275 -0.84 -35.70 25.87
C GLY A 275 -1.69 -35.42 27.12
N ALA A 276 -2.86 -34.79 26.97
CA ALA A 276 -3.77 -34.47 28.06
C ALA A 276 -4.68 -35.65 28.49
N ALA A 277 -4.93 -36.61 27.59
CA ALA A 277 -5.74 -37.79 27.85
C ALA A 277 -5.32 -38.59 29.11
N PRO A 278 -4.03 -38.91 29.35
CA PRO A 278 -3.62 -39.64 30.56
C PRO A 278 -3.83 -38.82 31.85
N LEU A 279 -3.69 -37.49 31.81
CA LEU A 279 -3.91 -36.63 32.97
C LEU A 279 -5.40 -36.59 33.38
N LEU A 280 -6.30 -36.55 32.40
CA LEU A 280 -7.74 -36.60 32.65
C LEU A 280 -8.20 -37.97 33.16
N ARG A 281 -7.55 -39.05 32.69
CA ARG A 281 -7.80 -40.41 33.18
C ARG A 281 -7.38 -40.57 34.65
N ASN A 282 -6.24 -39.99 35.02
CA ASN A 282 -5.74 -40.02 36.40
C ASN A 282 -6.57 -39.14 37.36
N ARG A 283 -7.09 -37.98 36.91
CA ARG A 283 -8.01 -37.16 37.72
C ARG A 283 -9.34 -37.85 37.99
N LYS A 284 -9.92 -38.55 37.00
CA LYS A 284 -11.14 -39.36 37.22
C LYS A 284 -10.90 -40.52 38.19
N ALA A 285 -9.74 -41.18 38.11
CA ALA A 285 -9.38 -42.24 39.04
C ALA A 285 -9.17 -41.73 40.48
N ALA A 286 -8.59 -40.53 40.65
CA ALA A 286 -8.43 -39.88 41.96
C ALA A 286 -9.77 -39.42 42.54
N ALA A 287 -10.64 -38.78 41.74
CA ALA A 287 -11.97 -38.34 42.17
C ALA A 287 -12.88 -39.52 42.57
N ASN A 288 -12.90 -40.59 41.77
CA ASN A 288 -13.66 -41.81 42.12
C ASN A 288 -13.11 -42.52 43.36
N LYS A 289 -11.83 -42.32 43.70
CA LYS A 289 -11.23 -42.86 44.93
C LYS A 289 -11.63 -42.06 46.16
N GLU A 290 -11.67 -40.72 46.07
CA GLU A 290 -12.16 -39.85 47.14
C GLU A 290 -13.65 -40.03 47.44
N GLU A 291 -14.49 -40.27 46.42
CA GLU A 291 -15.92 -40.55 46.60
C GLU A 291 -16.18 -41.89 47.31
N ASN A 292 -15.42 -42.95 46.97
CA ASN A 292 -15.54 -44.27 47.60
C ASN A 292 -14.91 -44.37 49.01
N THR A 293 -14.16 -43.35 49.46
CA THR A 293 -13.58 -43.34 50.82
C THR A 293 -14.44 -42.55 51.82
N ASN A 294 -15.46 -41.82 51.33
CA ASN A 294 -16.38 -41.01 52.13
C ASN A 294 -17.81 -41.59 52.19
N ALA A 295 -18.02 -42.82 51.69
CA ALA A 295 -19.25 -43.60 51.79
C ALA A 295 -19.03 -44.80 52.74
#